data_AF-A0A414RCI1-F1
#
_entry.id   AF-A0A414RCI1-F1
#
_cell.length_a   1.000
_cell.length_b   1.000
_cell.length_c   1.000
_cell.angle_alpha   90.00
_cell.angle_beta   90.00
_cell.angle_gamma   90.00
#
_symmetry.space_group_name_H-M   'P 1'
#
loop_
_entity.id
_entity.type
_entity.pdbx_description
1 polymer ?
#
loop_
_entity_poly.entity_id
_entity_poly.type
_entity_poly.pdbx_seq_one_letter_code
_entity_poly.pdbx_strand_id
1 'polypeptide(L)'
;MKKTIKFFTLLAIIISLTFIPNSGVYASNSVNLTYYAGKGYFKAKSNRSKSKLVIKNKINKKRGYAPSIRRNGYTFTGWYTKKKSGKKYSASTIIKKKLKLYPHWVKRYKINTNYFVPMGLSLTGVDDFQKYYGELTVIRKNIKAHVSPGEYYCKNNKGDSISIFSWYGYNGDYFQIDSLKCKLKNVINIKKTTSLSLFLKKLGVKEYNYNSRTHSIDFICGKCYCNFHNDDDAEYEDIWWTIKMNDKNQLTPDTVVNFDRITDWQIW
;
A
#
# COMPACT_ATOMS: atom_id res chain seq x y z
N MET A 1 74.00 -8.49 72.89
CA MET A 1 72.89 -7.59 73.30
C MET A 1 72.28 -6.95 72.05
N LYS A 2 70.94 -6.87 71.99
CA LYS A 2 70.05 -6.26 70.96
C LYS A 2 70.69 -5.01 70.26
N LYS A 3 70.52 -4.70 68.95
CA LYS A 3 69.24 -4.39 68.24
C LYS A 3 69.48 -4.04 66.72
N THR A 4 68.58 -4.54 65.86
CA THR A 4 67.89 -3.94 64.68
C THR A 4 68.55 -3.40 63.38
N ILE A 5 68.19 -4.09 62.28
CA ILE A 5 67.59 -3.68 60.97
C ILE A 5 68.37 -2.78 60.00
N LYS A 6 68.57 -3.28 58.75
CA LYS A 6 68.23 -2.57 57.51
C LYS A 6 67.72 -3.53 56.43
N PHE A 7 66.56 -3.16 55.89
CA PHE A 7 65.79 -3.81 54.82
C PHE A 7 66.47 -3.59 53.46
N PHE A 8 66.55 -4.64 52.63
CA PHE A 8 66.64 -4.49 51.17
C PHE A 8 65.70 -5.53 50.55
N THR A 9 64.50 -5.08 50.17
CA THR A 9 63.55 -5.88 49.38
C THR A 9 63.92 -5.81 47.91
N LEU A 10 64.33 -6.97 47.39
CA LEU A 10 64.44 -7.27 45.97
C LEU A 10 63.02 -7.46 45.41
N LEU A 11 62.57 -6.62 44.48
CA LEU A 11 61.33 -6.89 43.72
C LEU A 11 61.69 -7.06 42.24
N ALA A 12 61.71 -8.32 41.82
CA ALA A 12 61.89 -8.73 40.44
C ALA A 12 60.64 -8.41 39.61
N ILE A 13 60.85 -7.76 38.47
CA ILE A 13 59.83 -7.47 37.46
C ILE A 13 59.48 -8.80 36.76
N ILE A 14 58.30 -9.34 37.05
CA ILE A 14 57.73 -10.44 36.26
C ILE A 14 56.97 -9.83 35.08
N ILE A 15 57.60 -9.85 33.91
CA ILE A 15 56.92 -9.60 32.63
C ILE A 15 56.04 -10.82 32.36
N SER A 16 54.77 -10.77 32.78
CA SER A 16 53.78 -11.74 32.33
C SER A 16 53.33 -11.36 30.92
N LEU A 17 53.90 -12.07 29.94
CA LEU A 17 53.40 -12.09 28.58
C LEU A 17 52.01 -12.77 28.63
N THR A 18 50.95 -11.98 28.80
CA THR A 18 49.60 -12.50 28.60
C THR A 18 49.46 -12.83 27.13
N PHE A 19 49.44 -14.13 26.83
CA PHE A 19 48.96 -14.65 25.57
C PHE A 19 47.52 -14.16 25.40
N ILE A 20 47.35 -13.05 24.69
CA ILE A 20 46.06 -12.70 24.11
C ILE A 20 45.79 -13.83 23.12
N PRO A 21 44.78 -14.69 23.32
CA PRO A 21 44.39 -15.61 22.27
C PRO A 21 44.05 -14.72 21.09
N ASN A 22 44.83 -14.87 20.02
CA ASN A 22 44.60 -14.25 18.73
C ASN A 22 43.13 -14.50 18.40
N SER A 23 42.27 -13.52 18.69
CA SER A 23 40.91 -13.51 18.20
C SER A 23 41.09 -13.27 16.73
N GLY A 24 41.37 -14.36 16.01
CA GLY A 24 41.65 -14.36 14.60
C GLY A 24 40.62 -13.45 14.01
N VAL A 25 41.11 -12.34 13.45
CA VAL A 25 40.32 -11.43 12.65
C VAL A 25 39.54 -12.35 11.74
N TYR A 26 38.24 -12.52 11.99
CA TYR A 26 37.40 -13.32 11.12
C TYR A 26 37.53 -12.60 9.78
N ALA A 27 38.40 -13.10 8.90
CA ALA A 27 38.42 -12.74 7.50
C ALA A 27 36.95 -12.85 7.11
N SER A 28 36.33 -11.70 6.82
CA SER A 28 34.87 -11.62 6.87
C SER A 28 34.37 -12.46 5.70
N ASN A 29 34.10 -13.73 5.96
CA ASN A 29 33.71 -14.68 4.94
C ASN A 29 32.40 -14.14 4.38
N SER A 30 32.43 -13.75 3.12
CA SER A 30 31.27 -13.24 2.42
C SER A 30 30.60 -14.39 1.69
N VAL A 31 29.28 -14.34 1.59
CA VAL A 31 28.51 -15.30 0.79
C VAL A 31 27.66 -14.57 -0.22
N ASN A 32 27.47 -15.23 -1.36
CA ASN A 32 26.67 -14.72 -2.46
C ASN A 32 25.18 -15.02 -2.25
N LEU A 33 24.37 -13.98 -2.29
CA LEU A 33 22.91 -14.05 -2.40
C LEU A 33 22.53 -13.80 -3.87
N THR A 34 21.92 -14.79 -4.53
CA THR A 34 21.46 -14.66 -5.91
C THR A 34 19.96 -14.38 -5.94
N TYR A 35 19.59 -13.20 -6.45
CA TYR A 35 18.21 -12.76 -6.64
C TYR A 35 17.82 -12.97 -8.10
N TYR A 36 16.76 -13.74 -8.38
CA TYR A 36 16.28 -13.97 -9.75
C TYR A 36 15.17 -12.97 -10.13
N ALA A 37 15.13 -12.52 -11.39
CA ALA A 37 14.05 -11.65 -11.86
C ALA A 37 12.73 -12.42 -12.10
N GLY A 38 12.84 -13.70 -12.48
CA GLY A 38 11.68 -14.52 -12.84
C GLY A 38 10.93 -13.93 -14.03
N LYS A 39 9.62 -13.71 -13.88
CA LYS A 39 8.77 -13.03 -14.89
C LYS A 39 8.70 -11.50 -14.70
N GLY A 40 9.49 -10.94 -13.79
CA GLY A 40 9.60 -9.50 -13.56
C GLY A 40 10.93 -8.94 -14.07
N TYR A 41 11.22 -7.70 -13.72
CA TYR A 41 12.48 -7.01 -14.03
C TYR A 41 12.93 -6.13 -12.86
N PHE A 42 14.24 -5.98 -12.68
CA PHE A 42 14.80 -5.10 -11.65
C PHE A 42 14.55 -3.62 -12.00
N LYS A 43 14.14 -2.80 -11.02
CA LYS A 43 13.74 -1.40 -11.29
C LYS A 43 14.89 -0.52 -11.80
N ALA A 44 16.11 -0.74 -11.29
CA ALA A 44 17.29 0.02 -11.67
C ALA A 44 17.60 -0.14 -13.17
N LYS A 45 17.76 0.97 -13.89
CA LYS A 45 17.91 1.00 -15.37
C LYS A 45 19.01 0.06 -15.86
N SER A 46 20.17 0.09 -15.21
CA SER A 46 21.35 -0.76 -15.51
C SER A 46 21.14 -2.26 -15.27
N ASN A 47 20.04 -2.66 -14.60
CA ASN A 47 19.75 -4.04 -14.24
C ASN A 47 18.47 -4.57 -14.88
N ARG A 48 17.72 -3.78 -15.68
CA ARG A 48 16.40 -4.17 -16.22
C ARG A 48 16.45 -5.43 -17.09
N SER A 49 17.48 -5.60 -17.90
CA SER A 49 17.68 -6.76 -18.77
C SER A 49 18.24 -7.99 -18.05
N LYS A 50 18.71 -7.84 -16.81
CA LYS A 50 19.37 -8.93 -16.08
C LYS A 50 18.35 -9.93 -15.54
N SER A 51 18.57 -11.21 -15.83
CA SER A 51 17.75 -12.31 -15.31
C SER A 51 18.01 -12.64 -13.83
N LYS A 52 19.16 -12.22 -13.29
CA LYS A 52 19.54 -12.36 -11.88
C LYS A 52 20.55 -11.28 -11.45
N LEU A 53 20.61 -11.02 -10.14
CA LEU A 53 21.64 -10.22 -9.48
C LEU A 53 22.32 -11.04 -8.39
N VAL A 54 23.62 -10.85 -8.21
CA VAL A 54 24.38 -11.45 -7.11
C VAL A 54 24.85 -10.34 -6.18
N ILE A 55 24.52 -10.44 -4.90
CA ILE A 55 24.93 -9.50 -3.86
C ILE A 55 25.75 -10.26 -2.83
N LYS A 56 26.96 -9.79 -2.54
CA LYS A 56 27.81 -10.32 -1.46
C LYS A 56 27.30 -9.81 -0.11
N ASN A 57 27.16 -10.71 0.86
CA ASN A 57 26.82 -10.37 2.23
C ASN A 57 27.80 -11.02 3.20
N LYS A 58 28.12 -10.36 4.32
CA LYS A 58 28.93 -10.95 5.39
C LYS A 58 28.18 -12.13 6.04
N ILE A 59 28.89 -13.22 6.34
CA ILE A 59 28.35 -14.33 7.13
C ILE A 59 28.01 -13.83 8.55
N ASN A 60 26.99 -14.43 9.15
CA ASN A 60 26.45 -14.13 10.48
C ASN A 60 25.97 -12.68 10.65
N LYS A 61 25.75 -11.95 9.55
CA LYS A 61 25.12 -10.64 9.54
C LYS A 61 23.72 -10.71 8.92
N LYS A 62 22.91 -9.70 9.21
CA LYS A 62 21.59 -9.51 8.57
C LYS A 62 21.77 -9.30 7.05
N ARG A 63 20.71 -9.61 6.29
CA ARG A 63 20.67 -9.60 4.83
C ARG A 63 20.99 -8.25 4.16
N GLY A 64 20.91 -7.15 4.89
CA GLY A 64 21.02 -5.81 4.30
C GLY A 64 19.96 -5.57 3.21
N TYR A 65 20.35 -4.87 2.15
CA TYR A 65 19.46 -4.43 1.07
C TYR A 65 18.98 -5.59 0.16
N ALA A 66 17.77 -5.47 -0.40
CA ALA A 66 17.26 -6.32 -1.48
C ALA A 66 17.06 -5.49 -2.74
N PRO A 67 17.36 -6.02 -3.94
CA PRO A 67 17.05 -5.31 -5.16
C PRO A 67 15.54 -5.11 -5.30
N SER A 68 15.16 -3.91 -5.75
CA SER A 68 13.77 -3.59 -6.07
C SER A 68 13.39 -4.17 -7.43
N ILE A 69 12.21 -4.77 -7.53
CA ILE A 69 11.74 -5.52 -8.69
C ILE A 69 10.28 -5.17 -9.01
N ARG A 70 9.90 -5.20 -10.29
CA ARG A 70 8.54 -4.94 -10.76
C ARG A 70 8.08 -6.02 -11.74
N ARG A 71 6.77 -6.26 -11.77
CA ARG A 71 6.08 -7.08 -12.76
C ARG A 71 4.73 -6.43 -13.09
N ASN A 72 4.49 -6.12 -14.35
CA ASN A 72 3.27 -5.41 -14.78
C ASN A 72 2.02 -6.22 -14.40
N GLY A 73 1.06 -5.56 -13.75
CA GLY A 73 -0.18 -6.21 -13.27
C GLY A 73 -0.05 -7.05 -11.99
N TYR A 74 1.11 -7.03 -11.31
CA TYR A 74 1.33 -7.80 -10.08
C TYR A 74 1.95 -6.94 -8.97
N THR A 75 1.61 -7.25 -7.72
CA THR A 75 2.26 -6.71 -6.52
C THR A 75 3.34 -7.67 -6.04
N PHE A 76 4.53 -7.15 -5.77
CA PHE A 76 5.64 -7.90 -5.20
C PHE A 76 5.36 -8.25 -3.74
N THR A 77 5.39 -9.53 -3.37
CA THR A 77 5.09 -9.99 -2.00
C THR A 77 6.33 -10.33 -1.18
N GLY A 78 7.50 -10.43 -1.83
CA GLY A 78 8.79 -10.64 -1.19
C GLY A 78 9.71 -11.58 -1.98
N TRP A 79 10.92 -11.73 -1.43
CA TRP A 79 11.92 -12.69 -1.90
C TRP A 79 11.77 -14.01 -1.13
N TYR A 80 11.85 -15.15 -1.80
CA TYR A 80 11.61 -16.48 -1.22
C TYR A 80 12.68 -17.49 -1.63
N THR A 81 12.91 -18.50 -0.80
CA THR A 81 13.96 -19.50 -1.05
C THR A 81 13.64 -20.48 -2.19
N LYS A 82 12.39 -20.52 -2.68
CA LYS A 82 11.95 -21.38 -3.79
C LYS A 82 11.06 -20.60 -4.78
N LYS A 83 11.04 -21.05 -6.04
CA LYS A 83 10.21 -20.46 -7.11
C LYS A 83 8.70 -20.56 -6.80
N LYS A 84 8.28 -21.73 -6.29
CA LYS A 84 6.94 -22.00 -5.78
C LYS A 84 7.08 -22.34 -4.29
N SER A 85 6.28 -21.72 -3.43
CA SER A 85 6.42 -21.85 -1.97
C SER A 85 7.80 -21.40 -1.45
N GLY A 86 8.24 -21.94 -0.31
CA GLY A 86 9.49 -21.60 0.35
C GLY A 86 9.31 -20.58 1.47
N LYS A 87 10.37 -20.39 2.24
CA LYS A 87 10.38 -19.43 3.35
C LYS A 87 10.57 -18.03 2.78
N LYS A 88 9.70 -17.09 3.20
CA LYS A 88 9.89 -15.66 2.90
C LYS A 88 11.19 -15.20 3.53
N TYR A 89 11.97 -14.49 2.74
CA TYR A 89 13.27 -14.00 3.10
C TYR A 89 13.16 -12.55 3.56
N SER A 90 13.48 -12.29 4.84
CA SER A 90 13.32 -10.98 5.48
C SER A 90 14.65 -10.22 5.56
N ALA A 91 14.59 -8.89 5.78
CA ALA A 91 15.79 -8.09 6.09
C ALA A 91 16.49 -8.55 7.38
N SER A 92 15.73 -9.09 8.35
CA SER A 92 16.25 -9.62 9.61
C SER A 92 16.89 -10.99 9.52
N THR A 93 16.82 -11.69 8.38
CA THR A 93 17.38 -13.03 8.26
C THR A 93 18.90 -13.01 8.36
N ILE A 94 19.46 -13.80 9.27
CA ILE A 94 20.91 -13.98 9.43
C ILE A 94 21.44 -14.85 8.28
N ILE A 95 22.44 -14.32 7.57
CA ILE A 95 23.05 -15.00 6.44
C ILE A 95 24.14 -15.96 6.92
N LYS A 96 23.94 -17.27 6.76
CA LYS A 96 24.96 -18.28 7.11
C LYS A 96 25.59 -18.96 5.90
N LYS A 97 24.93 -18.94 4.75
CA LYS A 97 25.34 -19.65 3.52
C LYS A 97 24.82 -18.97 2.27
N LYS A 98 25.32 -19.42 1.10
CA LYS A 98 24.82 -19.02 -0.22
C LYS A 98 23.32 -19.31 -0.34
N LEU A 99 22.56 -18.40 -0.95
CA LEU A 99 21.12 -18.54 -1.13
C LEU A 99 20.67 -18.09 -2.51
N LYS A 100 19.67 -18.78 -3.04
CA LYS A 100 18.92 -18.41 -4.24
C LYS A 100 17.56 -17.89 -3.80
N LEU A 101 17.19 -16.71 -4.29
CA LEU A 101 16.00 -15.98 -3.91
C LEU A 101 15.15 -15.67 -5.13
N TYR A 102 13.87 -15.98 -5.03
CA TYR A 102 12.89 -15.87 -6.09
C TYR A 102 11.78 -14.90 -5.70
N PRO A 103 11.33 -14.04 -6.62
CA PRO A 103 10.32 -13.06 -6.31
C PRO A 103 8.95 -13.73 -6.36
N HIS A 104 8.15 -13.50 -5.32
CA HIS A 104 6.76 -13.90 -5.30
C HIS A 104 5.87 -12.70 -5.61
N TRP A 105 4.72 -13.01 -6.21
CA TRP A 105 3.84 -12.04 -6.80
C TRP A 105 2.40 -12.39 -6.49
N VAL A 106 1.56 -11.37 -6.32
CA VAL A 106 0.11 -11.51 -6.34
C VAL A 106 -0.46 -10.69 -7.49
N LYS A 107 -1.38 -11.26 -8.28
CA LYS A 107 -2.03 -10.55 -9.38
C LYS A 107 -2.90 -9.42 -8.82
N ARG A 108 -2.74 -8.20 -9.34
CA ARG A 108 -3.52 -7.04 -8.89
C ARG A 108 -4.98 -7.16 -9.30
N TYR A 109 -5.85 -6.47 -8.56
CA TYR A 109 -7.21 -6.23 -9.03
C TYR A 109 -7.18 -5.28 -10.23
N LYS A 110 -8.08 -5.51 -11.19
CA LYS A 110 -8.42 -4.52 -12.22
C LYS A 110 -9.51 -3.64 -11.61
N ILE A 111 -9.23 -2.34 -11.55
CA ILE A 111 -10.17 -1.33 -11.04
C ILE A 111 -10.94 -0.75 -12.24
N ASN A 112 -12.25 -0.61 -12.10
CA ASN A 112 -13.12 0.06 -13.05
C ASN A 112 -13.13 1.56 -12.76
N THR A 113 -12.27 2.30 -13.44
CA THR A 113 -12.09 3.75 -13.22
C THR A 113 -13.32 4.58 -13.60
N ASN A 114 -14.27 4.03 -14.36
CA ASN A 114 -15.51 4.73 -14.71
C ASN A 114 -16.36 5.11 -13.50
N TYR A 115 -16.15 4.44 -12.34
CA TYR A 115 -16.81 4.82 -11.08
C TYR A 115 -16.27 6.13 -10.50
N PHE A 116 -15.05 6.52 -10.85
CA PHE A 116 -14.38 7.70 -10.29
C PHE A 116 -14.44 8.89 -11.22
N VAL A 117 -14.50 8.68 -12.53
CA VAL A 117 -14.61 9.78 -13.51
C VAL A 117 -15.67 10.81 -13.13
N PRO A 118 -16.95 10.43 -12.95
CA PRO A 118 -18.00 11.40 -12.64
C PRO A 118 -17.92 12.02 -11.23
N MET A 119 -17.07 11.48 -10.33
CA MET A 119 -16.91 12.09 -9.01
C MET A 119 -16.24 13.47 -9.11
N GLY A 120 -15.33 13.64 -10.07
CA GLY A 120 -14.63 14.92 -10.31
C GLY A 120 -15.35 15.87 -11.28
N LEU A 121 -16.55 15.51 -11.76
CA LEU A 121 -17.28 16.33 -12.73
C LEU A 121 -18.32 17.23 -12.06
N SER A 122 -18.47 18.42 -12.62
CA SER A 122 -19.61 19.31 -12.38
C SER A 122 -20.55 19.21 -13.58
N LEU A 123 -21.76 18.68 -13.38
CA LEU A 123 -22.74 18.45 -14.45
C LEU A 123 -23.98 19.32 -14.23
N THR A 124 -24.89 19.36 -15.21
CA THR A 124 -26.05 20.26 -15.21
C THR A 124 -27.32 19.64 -14.66
N GLY A 125 -27.33 18.32 -14.43
CA GLY A 125 -28.43 17.62 -13.80
C GLY A 125 -28.09 16.21 -13.35
N VAL A 126 -28.99 15.62 -12.57
CA VAL A 126 -28.88 14.22 -12.11
C VAL A 126 -28.83 13.24 -13.29
N ASP A 127 -29.56 13.53 -14.36
CA ASP A 127 -29.67 12.64 -15.53
C ASP A 127 -28.35 12.50 -16.29
N ASP A 128 -27.46 13.49 -16.23
CA ASP A 128 -26.15 13.46 -16.88
C ASP A 128 -25.25 12.34 -16.31
N PHE A 129 -25.44 11.99 -15.04
CA PHE A 129 -24.70 10.92 -14.37
C PHE A 129 -25.11 9.52 -14.84
N GLN A 130 -26.26 9.38 -15.52
CA GLN A 130 -26.73 8.07 -15.99
C GLN A 130 -25.80 7.44 -17.04
N LYS A 131 -25.04 8.27 -17.78
CA LYS A 131 -23.99 7.79 -18.70
C LYS A 131 -22.93 6.94 -18.00
N TYR A 132 -22.67 7.18 -16.73
CA TYR A 132 -21.62 6.51 -15.95
C TYR A 132 -22.17 5.35 -15.12
N TYR A 133 -23.34 5.55 -14.51
CA TYR A 133 -23.90 4.60 -13.55
C TYR A 133 -25.04 3.75 -14.09
N GLY A 134 -25.53 4.04 -15.30
CA GLY A 134 -26.81 3.54 -15.82
C GLY A 134 -27.97 4.37 -15.28
N GLU A 135 -29.18 3.93 -15.58
CA GLU A 135 -30.43 4.55 -15.11
C GLU A 135 -30.38 4.85 -13.60
N LEU A 136 -30.77 6.08 -13.24
CA LEU A 136 -30.79 6.57 -11.88
C LEU A 136 -32.23 6.87 -11.46
N THR A 137 -32.66 6.25 -10.36
CA THR A 137 -33.92 6.59 -9.69
C THR A 137 -33.62 7.48 -8.49
N VAL A 138 -34.17 8.69 -8.47
CA VAL A 138 -34.14 9.57 -7.29
C VAL A 138 -35.10 9.02 -6.24
N ILE A 139 -34.56 8.49 -5.14
CA ILE A 139 -35.36 7.89 -4.06
C ILE A 139 -35.72 8.89 -2.96
N ARG A 140 -34.93 9.96 -2.82
CA ARG A 140 -35.14 11.03 -1.86
C ARG A 140 -34.43 12.28 -2.37
N LYS A 141 -35.03 13.45 -2.11
CA LYS A 141 -34.38 14.74 -2.31
C LYS A 141 -34.63 15.66 -1.11
N ASN A 142 -33.68 16.52 -0.80
CA ASN A 142 -33.79 17.56 0.21
C ASN A 142 -33.36 18.88 -0.43
N ILE A 143 -34.33 19.63 -0.93
CA ILE A 143 -34.11 20.85 -1.70
C ILE A 143 -35.01 21.92 -1.11
N LYS A 144 -34.43 23.10 -0.87
CA LYS A 144 -35.16 24.29 -0.47
C LYS A 144 -34.80 25.42 -1.44
N ALA A 145 -35.76 26.25 -1.80
CA ALA A 145 -35.54 27.38 -2.69
C ALA A 145 -34.42 28.27 -2.11
N HIS A 146 -33.46 28.63 -2.96
CA HIS A 146 -32.31 29.49 -2.62
C HIS A 146 -31.41 28.99 -1.48
N VAL A 147 -31.43 27.69 -1.17
CA VAL A 147 -30.53 27.08 -0.19
C VAL A 147 -29.66 26.04 -0.88
N SER A 148 -28.34 26.16 -0.73
CA SER A 148 -27.36 25.20 -1.24
C SER A 148 -26.56 24.55 -0.09
N PRO A 149 -26.11 23.30 -0.25
CA PRO A 149 -26.44 22.41 -1.37
C PRO A 149 -27.88 21.85 -1.26
N GLY A 150 -28.53 21.66 -2.40
CA GLY A 150 -29.66 20.73 -2.50
C GLY A 150 -29.12 19.31 -2.59
N GLU A 151 -29.80 18.33 -2.00
CA GLU A 151 -29.32 16.95 -1.93
C GLU A 151 -30.23 16.00 -2.69
N TYR A 152 -29.65 15.13 -3.50
CA TYR A 152 -30.32 14.07 -4.22
C TYR A 152 -29.71 12.72 -3.83
N TYR A 153 -30.56 11.81 -3.42
CA TYR A 153 -30.18 10.44 -3.11
C TYR A 153 -30.73 9.53 -4.20
N CYS A 154 -29.84 8.95 -4.98
CA CYS A 154 -30.17 8.15 -6.16
C CYS A 154 -29.78 6.69 -5.96
N LYS A 155 -30.49 5.79 -6.67
CA LYS A 155 -30.11 4.39 -6.83
C LYS A 155 -30.07 4.00 -8.29
N ASN A 156 -29.18 3.08 -8.65
CA ASN A 156 -29.15 2.49 -9.98
C ASN A 156 -29.59 1.00 -9.98
N ASN A 157 -29.72 0.43 -11.18
CA ASN A 157 -30.09 -0.98 -11.37
C ASN A 157 -29.06 -2.00 -10.84
N LYS A 158 -27.85 -1.55 -10.47
CA LYS A 158 -26.82 -2.38 -9.81
C LYS A 158 -26.95 -2.37 -8.28
N GLY A 159 -27.87 -1.56 -7.74
CA GLY A 159 -28.05 -1.34 -6.31
C GLY A 159 -27.02 -0.40 -5.70
N ASP A 160 -26.31 0.37 -6.52
CA ASP A 160 -25.42 1.43 -6.04
C ASP A 160 -26.26 2.61 -5.54
N SER A 161 -25.80 3.26 -4.47
CA SER A 161 -26.41 4.48 -3.92
C SER A 161 -25.49 5.66 -4.18
N ILE A 162 -26.02 6.73 -4.79
CA ILE A 162 -25.26 7.91 -5.20
C ILE A 162 -25.87 9.14 -4.51
N SER A 163 -25.05 9.87 -3.75
CA SER A 163 -25.39 11.17 -3.17
C SER A 163 -24.89 12.26 -4.11
N ILE A 164 -25.77 13.16 -4.54
CA ILE A 164 -25.45 14.26 -5.45
C ILE A 164 -25.86 15.57 -4.78
N PHE A 165 -24.93 16.52 -4.71
CA PHE A 165 -25.21 17.88 -4.31
C PHE A 165 -25.49 18.75 -5.53
N SER A 166 -26.47 19.64 -5.41
CA SER A 166 -26.74 20.71 -6.36
C SER A 166 -26.46 22.05 -5.72
N TRP A 167 -25.85 22.96 -6.47
CA TRP A 167 -25.57 24.31 -6.04
C TRP A 167 -26.24 25.29 -6.99
N TYR A 168 -26.95 26.25 -6.40
CA TYR A 168 -27.61 27.30 -7.16
C TYR A 168 -26.59 28.34 -7.64
N GLY A 169 -26.51 28.54 -8.96
CA GLY A 169 -25.55 29.43 -9.59
C GLY A 169 -26.21 30.50 -10.46
N TYR A 170 -25.52 31.63 -10.66
CA TYR A 170 -25.98 32.71 -11.55
C TYR A 170 -26.17 32.24 -13.00
N ASN A 171 -25.32 31.32 -13.47
CA ASN A 171 -25.32 30.80 -14.84
C ASN A 171 -26.02 29.43 -14.97
N GLY A 172 -26.80 29.06 -13.96
CA GLY A 172 -27.44 27.76 -13.85
C GLY A 172 -26.91 26.92 -12.69
N ASP A 173 -27.70 25.93 -12.32
CA ASP A 173 -27.36 25.00 -11.26
C ASP A 173 -26.29 24.01 -11.72
N TYR A 174 -25.41 23.61 -10.80
CA TYR A 174 -24.44 22.57 -11.05
C TYR A 174 -24.53 21.45 -10.02
N PHE A 175 -24.24 20.23 -10.47
CA PHE A 175 -24.46 18.99 -9.75
C PHE A 175 -23.16 18.20 -9.65
N GLN A 176 -22.84 17.72 -8.44
CA GLN A 176 -21.60 17.02 -8.14
C GLN A 176 -21.87 15.83 -7.23
N ILE A 177 -21.12 14.75 -7.40
CA ILE A 177 -21.21 13.60 -6.50
C ILE A 177 -20.53 13.95 -5.19
N ASP A 178 -21.30 13.85 -4.12
CA ASP A 178 -20.82 13.92 -2.75
C ASP A 178 -20.19 12.58 -2.33
N SER A 179 -20.95 11.50 -2.46
CA SER A 179 -20.54 10.16 -2.05
C SER A 179 -21.17 9.07 -2.89
N LEU A 180 -20.46 7.95 -3.01
CA LEU A 180 -20.89 6.78 -3.79
C LEU A 180 -20.72 5.50 -2.99
N LYS A 181 -21.83 4.76 -2.78
CA LYS A 181 -21.83 3.44 -2.17
C LYS A 181 -22.14 2.38 -3.20
N CYS A 182 -21.28 1.37 -3.33
CA CYS A 182 -21.49 0.27 -4.27
C CYS A 182 -20.91 -1.04 -3.73
N LYS A 183 -21.21 -2.15 -4.40
CA LYS A 183 -20.59 -3.44 -4.10
C LYS A 183 -19.18 -3.53 -4.70
N LEU A 184 -18.21 -4.10 -3.98
CA LEU A 184 -16.83 -4.23 -4.46
C LEU A 184 -16.72 -4.88 -5.84
N LYS A 185 -17.54 -5.88 -6.15
CA LYS A 185 -17.55 -6.55 -7.46
C LYS A 185 -17.85 -5.63 -8.65
N ASN A 186 -18.50 -4.49 -8.41
CA ASN A 186 -18.82 -3.51 -9.44
C ASN A 186 -17.61 -2.65 -9.82
N VAL A 187 -16.65 -2.50 -8.89
CA VAL A 187 -15.49 -1.62 -9.03
C VAL A 187 -14.19 -2.38 -9.22
N ILE A 188 -14.09 -3.60 -8.69
CA ILE A 188 -12.92 -4.46 -8.86
C ILE A 188 -13.31 -5.87 -9.25
N ASN A 189 -12.41 -6.57 -9.95
CA ASN A 189 -12.61 -7.97 -10.35
C ASN A 189 -12.39 -8.99 -9.20
N ILE A 190 -12.98 -8.73 -8.04
CA ILE A 190 -13.05 -9.69 -6.92
C ILE A 190 -14.08 -10.79 -7.23
N LYS A 191 -13.71 -12.05 -7.00
CA LYS A 191 -14.57 -13.22 -7.29
C LYS A 191 -14.90 -14.08 -6.08
N LYS A 192 -14.17 -13.91 -4.98
CA LYS A 192 -14.31 -14.73 -3.78
C LYS A 192 -13.88 -13.96 -2.54
N THR A 193 -14.37 -14.44 -1.40
CA THR A 193 -13.97 -13.94 -0.08
C THR A 193 -12.45 -13.92 0.06
N THR A 194 -11.92 -12.80 0.54
CA THR A 194 -10.49 -12.51 0.62
C THR A 194 -10.16 -11.85 1.96
N SER A 195 -9.05 -12.22 2.59
CA SER A 195 -8.59 -11.54 3.81
C SER A 195 -8.13 -10.12 3.52
N LEU A 196 -8.26 -9.22 4.49
CA LEU A 196 -7.80 -7.82 4.40
C LEU A 196 -6.37 -7.70 3.85
N SER A 197 -5.43 -8.47 4.40
CA SER A 197 -4.02 -8.42 3.97
C SER A 197 -3.83 -8.77 2.50
N LEU A 198 -4.58 -9.75 1.98
CA LEU A 198 -4.48 -10.13 0.58
C LEU A 198 -5.21 -9.12 -0.31
N PHE A 199 -6.33 -8.57 0.15
CA PHE A 199 -7.08 -7.52 -0.55
C PHE A 199 -6.21 -6.27 -0.78
N LEU A 200 -5.61 -5.72 0.27
CA LEU A 200 -4.74 -4.53 0.17
C LEU A 200 -3.53 -4.78 -0.73
N LYS A 201 -2.88 -5.95 -0.61
CA LYS A 201 -1.78 -6.33 -1.52
C LYS A 201 -2.21 -6.37 -2.98
N LYS A 202 -3.43 -6.83 -3.28
CA LYS A 202 -3.94 -6.89 -4.65
C LYS A 202 -4.35 -5.52 -5.19
N LEU A 203 -4.75 -4.59 -4.33
CA LEU A 203 -4.91 -3.18 -4.73
C LEU A 203 -3.57 -2.47 -4.89
N GLY A 204 -2.56 -2.88 -4.11
CA GLY A 204 -1.26 -2.19 -4.02
C GLY A 204 -1.25 -1.08 -2.96
N VAL A 205 -2.21 -1.08 -2.05
CA VAL A 205 -2.35 -0.15 -0.93
C VAL A 205 -1.32 -0.53 0.14
N LYS A 206 -0.62 0.48 0.68
CA LYS A 206 0.41 0.31 1.70
C LYS A 206 0.08 1.00 3.01
N GLU A 207 -0.66 2.10 2.92
CA GLU A 207 -1.08 2.95 4.03
C GLU A 207 -2.60 2.91 4.08
N TYR A 208 -3.11 2.70 5.29
CA TYR A 208 -4.52 2.55 5.57
C TYR A 208 -4.75 2.76 7.06
N ASN A 209 -5.92 3.27 7.41
CA ASN A 209 -6.40 3.33 8.78
C ASN A 209 -7.34 2.15 9.03
N TYR A 210 -7.06 1.32 10.03
CA TYR A 210 -7.89 0.17 10.37
C TYR A 210 -8.46 0.32 11.78
N ASN A 211 -9.78 0.28 11.87
CA ASN A 211 -10.49 0.31 13.14
C ASN A 211 -10.98 -1.11 13.50
N SER A 212 -10.36 -1.68 14.53
CA SER A 212 -10.70 -3.03 15.01
C SER A 212 -12.06 -3.14 15.69
N ARG A 213 -12.60 -2.03 16.23
CA ARG A 213 -13.90 -2.04 16.93
C ARG A 213 -15.07 -2.11 15.95
N THR A 214 -14.96 -1.41 14.83
CA THR A 214 -16.01 -1.32 13.81
C THR A 214 -15.78 -2.27 12.64
N HIS A 215 -14.66 -2.98 12.63
CA HIS A 215 -14.18 -3.76 11.47
C HIS A 215 -14.13 -2.92 10.19
N SER A 216 -13.76 -1.64 10.31
CA SER A 216 -13.65 -0.73 9.16
C SER A 216 -12.21 -0.49 8.75
N ILE A 217 -12.04 -0.20 7.46
CA ILE A 217 -10.76 0.22 6.90
C ILE A 217 -10.98 1.40 5.97
N ASP A 218 -10.07 2.36 6.07
CA ASP A 218 -10.03 3.58 5.30
C ASP A 218 -8.68 3.69 4.58
N PHE A 219 -8.68 4.02 3.29
CA PHE A 219 -7.45 4.16 2.50
C PHE A 219 -7.70 4.90 1.20
N ILE A 220 -6.63 5.45 0.63
CA ILE A 220 -6.67 6.10 -0.68
C ILE A 220 -6.42 5.06 -1.79
N CYS A 221 -7.30 5.03 -2.81
CA CYS A 221 -7.07 4.20 -3.99
C CYS A 221 -7.74 4.73 -5.26
N GLY A 222 -6.94 4.99 -6.28
CA GLY A 222 -7.45 5.58 -7.52
C GLY A 222 -7.58 7.09 -7.40
N LYS A 223 -7.85 7.72 -8.55
CA LYS A 223 -7.98 9.17 -8.68
C LYS A 223 -9.14 9.49 -9.63
N CYS A 224 -9.76 10.64 -9.44
CA CYS A 224 -10.66 11.25 -10.42
C CYS A 224 -10.01 12.49 -11.02
N TYR A 225 -10.37 12.81 -12.26
CA TYR A 225 -9.93 14.04 -12.91
C TYR A 225 -10.98 15.10 -12.63
N CYS A 226 -10.55 16.21 -12.05
CA CYS A 226 -11.38 17.30 -11.60
C CYS A 226 -11.13 18.54 -12.45
N ASN A 227 -12.21 19.13 -12.97
CA ASN A 227 -12.16 20.42 -13.65
C ASN A 227 -13.39 21.22 -13.23
N PHE A 228 -13.25 22.03 -12.18
CA PHE A 228 -14.38 22.74 -11.56
C PHE A 228 -14.75 24.05 -12.26
N HIS A 229 -13.83 24.64 -13.02
CA HIS A 229 -13.97 26.03 -13.48
C HIS A 229 -13.67 26.25 -14.95
N ASN A 230 -13.36 25.21 -15.74
CA ASN A 230 -12.85 25.35 -17.11
C ASN A 230 -11.57 26.22 -17.18
N ASP A 231 -10.85 26.32 -16.07
CA ASP A 231 -9.54 26.97 -16.02
C ASP A 231 -8.43 25.92 -16.26
N ASP A 232 -7.22 26.39 -16.58
CA ASP A 232 -6.06 25.53 -16.90
C ASP A 232 -5.59 24.64 -15.72
N ASP A 233 -6.21 24.78 -14.54
CA ASP A 233 -5.87 24.13 -13.27
C ASP A 233 -6.63 22.82 -13.03
N ALA A 234 -6.78 22.00 -14.05
CA ALA A 234 -7.43 20.70 -13.88
C ALA A 234 -6.50 19.70 -13.16
N GLU A 235 -6.97 19.15 -12.05
CA GLU A 235 -6.17 18.32 -11.14
C GLU A 235 -6.72 16.90 -10.96
N TYR A 236 -5.86 16.01 -10.46
CA TYR A 236 -6.27 14.65 -10.10
C TYR A 236 -6.42 14.52 -8.59
N GLU A 237 -7.66 14.45 -8.13
CA GLU A 237 -7.96 14.22 -6.72
C GLU A 237 -7.94 12.73 -6.36
N ASP A 238 -7.51 12.46 -5.13
CA ASP A 238 -7.47 11.12 -4.55
C ASP A 238 -8.86 10.66 -4.11
N ILE A 239 -9.17 9.38 -4.36
CA ILE A 239 -10.44 8.78 -3.92
C ILE A 239 -10.22 8.05 -2.60
N TRP A 240 -10.96 8.45 -1.57
CA TRP A 240 -11.01 7.79 -0.28
C TRP A 240 -11.96 6.60 -0.34
N TRP A 241 -11.51 5.45 0.14
CA TRP A 241 -12.31 4.23 0.22
C TRP A 241 -12.56 3.92 1.67
N THR A 242 -13.84 3.84 2.06
CA THR A 242 -14.25 3.34 3.38
C THR A 242 -14.99 2.03 3.20
N ILE A 243 -14.53 1.00 3.90
CA ILE A 243 -15.12 -0.34 3.83
C ILE A 243 -15.37 -0.87 5.23
N LYS A 244 -16.59 -1.34 5.48
CA LYS A 244 -16.91 -2.20 6.63
C LYS A 244 -16.79 -3.67 6.23
N MET A 245 -15.92 -4.40 6.92
CA MET A 245 -15.67 -5.82 6.70
C MET A 245 -16.60 -6.67 7.56
N ASN A 246 -16.57 -7.99 7.34
CA ASN A 246 -17.20 -8.93 8.27
C ASN A 246 -16.36 -9.10 9.56
N ASP A 247 -16.92 -9.77 10.55
CA ASP A 247 -16.29 -10.00 11.88
C ASP A 247 -14.95 -10.76 11.80
N LYS A 248 -14.67 -11.41 10.66
CA LYS A 248 -13.40 -12.12 10.39
C LYS A 248 -12.38 -11.24 9.64
N ASN A 249 -12.64 -9.94 9.47
CA ASN A 249 -11.82 -9.02 8.65
C ASN A 249 -11.62 -9.51 7.21
N GLN A 250 -12.70 -10.01 6.61
CA GLN A 250 -12.72 -10.48 5.23
C GLN A 250 -13.66 -9.62 4.38
N LEU A 251 -13.33 -9.57 3.09
CA LEU A 251 -14.09 -8.87 2.07
C LEU A 251 -14.65 -9.87 1.08
N THR A 252 -15.92 -9.73 0.74
CA THR A 252 -16.62 -10.54 -0.25
C THR A 252 -16.91 -9.70 -1.50
N PRO A 253 -17.31 -10.32 -2.63
CA PRO A 253 -17.75 -9.57 -3.80
C PRO A 253 -18.91 -8.60 -3.52
N ASP A 254 -19.76 -8.90 -2.54
CA ASP A 254 -20.92 -8.09 -2.17
C ASP A 254 -20.65 -7.13 -1.00
N THR A 255 -19.43 -7.08 -0.45
CA THR A 255 -19.05 -6.06 0.53
C THR A 255 -19.27 -4.67 -0.06
N VAL A 256 -19.97 -3.82 0.69
CA VAL A 256 -20.22 -2.43 0.30
C VAL A 256 -18.97 -1.60 0.58
N VAL A 257 -18.62 -0.75 -0.38
CA VAL A 257 -17.58 0.27 -0.27
C VAL A 257 -18.22 1.63 -0.48
N ASN A 258 -17.83 2.60 0.36
CA ASN A 258 -18.11 4.02 0.19
C ASN A 258 -16.90 4.68 -0.47
N PHE A 259 -17.16 5.56 -1.42
CA PHE A 259 -16.16 6.45 -1.99
C PHE A 259 -16.54 7.88 -1.70
N ASP A 260 -15.54 8.62 -1.23
CA ASP A 260 -15.61 10.06 -1.02
C ASP A 260 -14.43 10.70 -1.76
N ARG A 261 -14.63 11.91 -2.25
CA ARG A 261 -13.54 12.74 -2.73
C ARG A 261 -12.84 13.39 -1.55
N ILE A 262 -11.51 13.41 -1.60
CA ILE A 262 -10.73 14.14 -0.62
C ILE A 262 -10.45 15.51 -1.23
N THR A 263 -11.10 16.54 -0.70
CA THR A 263 -10.71 17.91 -0.96
C THR A 263 -9.61 18.31 0.02
N ASP A 264 -8.74 19.24 -0.37
CA ASP A 264 -7.50 19.59 0.37
C ASP A 264 -7.69 19.97 1.85
N TRP A 265 -8.91 20.28 2.26
CA TRP A 265 -9.29 20.62 3.64
C TRP A 265 -9.41 19.41 4.58
N GLN A 266 -9.43 18.19 4.06
CA GLN A 266 -9.77 16.98 4.83
C GLN A 266 -8.55 16.14 5.26
N ILE A 267 -7.33 16.54 4.89
CA ILE A 267 -6.09 15.84 5.26
C ILE A 267 -5.34 16.67 6.32
N TRP A 268 -5.73 16.52 7.59
CA TRP A 268 -4.95 16.97 8.76
C TRP A 268 -4.89 15.85 9.80
#